data_AF-A0AAQ3RV38-F1
#
_entry.id   AF-A0AAQ3RV38-F1
#
_cell.length_a   1.000
_cell.length_b   1.000
_cell.length_c   1.000
_cell.angle_alpha   90.00
_cell.angle_beta   90.00
_cell.angle_gamma   90.00
#
_symmetry.space_group_name_H-M   'P 1'
#
loop_
_entity.id
_entity.type
_entity.pdbx_description
1 polymer ?
#
loop_
_entity_poly.entity_id
_entity_poly.type
_entity_poly.pdbx_seq_one_letter_code
_entity_poly.pdbx_strand_id
1 'polypeptide(L)'
;MSSAWMVLSRSFIDYCIWGWDNLPRTALMYYTNFVSSPEGYFHTVICNAQEFKNTTVNSDLHFISWDNPPRQHPHYLSLDYMERMVDSNAPFARKFHGDDPVLDKIDAELLSRGPGMVVPGGWCIGSRENGSDPCSVVGNTTFLRPGPGSKRLQTFISSMLSDENFRPKQCV
;
A
#
# COMPACT_ATOMS: atom_id res chain seq x y z
N MET A 1 -6.73 -16.86 0.99
CA MET A 1 -5.92 -16.21 2.04
C MET A 1 -6.20 -14.72 1.97
N SER A 2 -6.26 -14.06 3.12
CA SER A 2 -6.61 -12.65 3.24
C SER A 2 -5.47 -11.89 3.91
N SER A 3 -5.33 -10.59 3.65
CA SER A 3 -4.27 -9.75 4.23
C SER A 3 -4.82 -8.92 5.39
N ALA A 4 -4.02 -8.75 6.44
CA ALA A 4 -4.33 -7.78 7.49
C ALA A 4 -4.01 -6.33 7.08
N TRP A 5 -3.37 -6.13 5.92
CA TRP A 5 -2.97 -4.84 5.38
C TRP A 5 -3.92 -4.47 4.26
N MET A 6 -4.36 -3.22 4.23
CA MET A 6 -5.37 -2.77 3.28
C MET A 6 -5.39 -1.25 3.18
N VAL A 7 -5.93 -0.77 2.07
CA VAL A 7 -6.28 0.64 1.88
C VAL A 7 -7.79 0.75 1.81
N LEU A 8 -8.37 1.51 2.75
CA LEU A 8 -9.82 1.66 2.88
C LEU A 8 -10.21 3.09 2.54
N SER A 9 -11.30 3.25 1.77
CA SER A 9 -11.84 4.56 1.45
C SER A 9 -12.47 5.20 2.68
N ARG A 10 -12.44 6.53 2.75
CA ARG A 10 -13.07 7.29 3.84
C ARG A 10 -14.54 6.95 3.99
N SER A 11 -15.28 6.82 2.89
CA SER A 11 -16.71 6.48 2.90
C SER A 11 -17.00 5.10 3.49
N PHE A 12 -16.15 4.10 3.22
CA PHE A 12 -16.29 2.78 3.82
C PHE A 12 -15.97 2.78 5.32
N ILE A 13 -14.94 3.53 5.73
CA ILE A 13 -14.64 3.71 7.15
C ILE A 13 -15.77 4.44 7.87
N ASP A 14 -16.34 5.48 7.26
CA ASP A 14 -17.51 6.16 7.79
C ASP A 14 -18.66 5.16 7.95
N TYR A 15 -18.94 4.31 6.97
CA TYR A 15 -19.95 3.24 7.12
C TYR A 15 -19.66 2.27 8.28
N CYS A 16 -18.40 1.93 8.50
CA CYS A 16 -18.00 1.05 9.61
C CYS A 16 -18.22 1.70 10.99
N ILE A 17 -18.08 3.01 11.08
CA ILE A 17 -18.15 3.77 12.35
C ILE A 17 -19.56 4.30 12.62
N TRP A 18 -20.21 4.83 11.59
CA TRP A 18 -21.50 5.49 11.68
C TRP A 18 -22.63 4.49 11.46
N GLY A 19 -23.24 4.07 12.55
CA GLY A 19 -24.46 3.27 12.50
C GLY A 19 -24.82 2.67 13.85
N TRP A 20 -26.12 2.58 14.09
CA TRP A 20 -26.67 1.78 15.18
C TRP A 20 -27.32 0.55 14.54
N ASP A 21 -26.99 -0.64 15.06
CA ASP A 21 -27.54 -1.91 14.59
C ASP A 21 -27.29 -2.19 13.09
N ASN A 22 -26.02 -2.14 12.67
CA ASN A 22 -25.59 -2.40 11.30
C ASN A 22 -24.63 -3.61 11.20
N LEU A 23 -24.43 -4.09 9.97
CA LEU A 23 -23.52 -5.21 9.68
C LEU A 23 -22.11 -5.03 10.29
N PRO A 24 -21.41 -3.89 10.13
CA PRO A 24 -20.11 -3.66 10.78
C PRO A 24 -20.11 -3.96 12.27
N ARG A 25 -21.10 -3.45 13.02
CA ARG A 25 -21.18 -3.64 14.47
C ARG A 25 -21.46 -5.10 14.83
N THR A 26 -22.38 -5.76 14.13
CA THR A 26 -22.64 -7.18 14.33
C THR A 26 -21.39 -8.02 14.05
N ALA A 27 -20.74 -7.80 12.91
CA ALA A 27 -19.49 -8.48 12.56
C ALA A 27 -18.40 -8.21 13.61
N LEU A 28 -18.28 -6.98 14.10
CA LEU A 28 -17.27 -6.61 15.10
C LEU A 28 -17.42 -7.46 16.38
N MET A 29 -18.65 -7.71 16.86
CA MET A 29 -18.89 -8.56 18.03
C MET A 29 -18.45 -10.02 17.82
N TYR A 30 -18.51 -10.54 16.60
CA TYR A 30 -17.98 -11.88 16.29
C TYR A 30 -16.46 -11.87 16.19
N TYR A 31 -15.91 -10.86 15.50
CA TYR A 31 -14.48 -10.75 15.26
C TYR A 31 -13.66 -10.35 16.50
N THR A 32 -14.29 -9.90 17.59
CA THR A 32 -13.58 -9.66 18.87
C THR A 32 -13.04 -10.95 19.51
N ASN A 33 -13.61 -12.12 19.17
CA ASN A 33 -13.20 -13.43 19.70
C ASN A 33 -12.61 -14.36 18.63
N PHE A 34 -12.18 -13.79 17.50
CA PHE A 34 -11.60 -14.55 16.38
C PHE A 34 -10.08 -14.37 16.32
N VAL A 35 -9.33 -15.42 15.99
CA VAL A 35 -7.86 -15.31 15.79
C VAL A 35 -7.60 -14.59 14.47
N SER A 36 -6.66 -13.64 14.45
CA SER A 36 -6.33 -12.85 13.25
C SER A 36 -7.52 -12.07 12.70
N SER A 37 -8.36 -11.49 13.57
CA SER A 37 -9.55 -10.71 13.20
C SER A 37 -9.35 -9.71 12.05
N PRO A 38 -8.24 -8.94 11.98
CA PRO A 38 -8.04 -7.97 10.90
C PRO A 38 -7.97 -8.61 9.51
N GLU A 39 -7.57 -9.88 9.39
CA GLU A 39 -7.54 -10.58 8.11
C GLU A 39 -8.95 -10.90 7.59
N GLY A 40 -9.96 -10.99 8.46
CA GLY A 40 -11.32 -11.35 8.07
C GLY A 40 -12.32 -10.20 8.13
N TYR A 41 -12.24 -9.35 9.15
CA TYR A 41 -13.30 -8.39 9.50
C TYR A 41 -13.69 -7.48 8.33
N PHE A 42 -12.73 -6.74 7.77
CA PHE A 42 -13.02 -5.76 6.71
C PHE A 42 -13.45 -6.43 5.41
N HIS A 43 -12.89 -7.59 5.08
CA HIS A 43 -13.28 -8.38 3.92
C HIS A 43 -14.73 -8.83 4.02
N THR A 44 -15.12 -9.36 5.19
CA THR A 44 -16.50 -9.75 5.46
C THR A 44 -17.46 -8.57 5.36
N VAL A 45 -17.14 -7.45 6.01
CA VAL A 45 -18.01 -6.26 6.01
C VAL A 45 -18.17 -5.68 4.60
N ILE A 46 -17.06 -5.46 3.87
CA ILE A 46 -17.12 -4.80 2.56
C ILE A 46 -17.80 -5.67 1.50
N CYS A 47 -17.62 -7.00 1.55
CA CYS A 47 -18.25 -7.91 0.61
C CYS A 47 -19.76 -8.10 0.84
N ASN A 48 -20.23 -7.86 2.08
CA ASN A 48 -21.64 -8.03 2.44
C ASN A 48 -22.40 -6.70 2.57
N ALA A 49 -21.75 -5.56 2.33
CA ALA A 49 -22.40 -4.26 2.25
C ALA A 49 -22.77 -3.94 0.80
N GLN A 50 -24.07 -3.80 0.51
CA GLN A 50 -24.58 -3.64 -0.85
C GLN A 50 -24.01 -2.41 -1.57
N GLU A 51 -23.74 -1.34 -0.82
CA GLU A 51 -23.19 -0.08 -1.30
C GLU A 51 -21.70 -0.18 -1.68
N PHE A 52 -20.96 -1.16 -1.12
CA PHE A 52 -19.50 -1.24 -1.23
C PHE A 52 -18.97 -2.50 -1.91
N LYS A 53 -19.75 -3.58 -1.98
CA LYS A 53 -19.28 -4.88 -2.52
C LYS A 53 -18.67 -4.78 -3.93
N ASN A 54 -19.21 -3.87 -4.76
CA ASN A 54 -18.77 -3.62 -6.14
C ASN A 54 -17.65 -2.58 -6.26
N THR A 55 -17.11 -2.07 -5.15
CA THR A 55 -15.98 -1.10 -5.13
C THR A 55 -14.66 -1.76 -4.72
N THR A 56 -14.63 -3.09 -4.59
CA THR A 56 -13.46 -3.83 -4.12
C THR A 56 -12.45 -4.06 -5.24
N VAL A 57 -11.18 -3.81 -4.93
CA VAL A 57 -10.02 -4.18 -5.77
C VAL A 57 -9.25 -5.25 -5.00
N ASN A 58 -9.06 -6.42 -5.61
CA ASN A 58 -8.42 -7.57 -4.96
C ASN A 58 -6.89 -7.43 -4.93
N SER A 59 -6.40 -6.48 -4.15
CA SER A 59 -4.99 -6.20 -3.91
C SER A 59 -4.82 -5.38 -2.64
N ASP A 60 -3.84 -5.73 -1.81
CA ASP A 60 -3.44 -4.92 -0.66
C ASP A 60 -2.35 -3.89 -0.99
N LEU A 61 -2.01 -3.74 -2.28
CA LEU A 61 -0.98 -2.86 -2.83
C LEU A 61 0.46 -3.20 -2.43
N HIS A 62 0.71 -4.35 -1.81
CA HIS A 62 2.04 -4.76 -1.41
C HIS A 62 2.67 -5.76 -2.39
N PHE A 63 3.96 -5.60 -2.64
CA PHE A 63 4.81 -6.72 -3.04
C PHE A 63 5.17 -7.55 -1.81
N ILE A 64 4.84 -8.84 -1.84
CA ILE A 64 5.17 -9.80 -0.79
C ILE A 64 5.69 -11.08 -1.44
N SER A 65 6.82 -11.58 -0.96
CA SER A 65 7.36 -12.87 -1.39
C SER A 65 7.05 -13.96 -0.37
N TRP A 66 6.49 -15.08 -0.83
CA TRP A 66 6.11 -16.23 -0.01
C TRP A 66 6.77 -17.50 -0.54
N ASP A 67 6.99 -18.46 0.37
CA ASP A 67 7.18 -19.86 -0.01
C ASP A 67 5.94 -20.37 -0.78
N ASN A 68 6.12 -21.44 -1.57
CA ASN A 68 5.01 -22.16 -2.17
C ASN A 68 5.06 -23.64 -1.75
N PRO A 69 4.14 -24.13 -0.87
CA PRO A 69 3.01 -23.41 -0.28
C PRO A 69 3.44 -22.34 0.75
N PRO A 70 2.62 -21.30 0.99
CA PRO A 70 2.97 -20.21 1.90
C PRO A 70 3.11 -20.70 3.34
N ARG A 71 4.20 -20.28 4.00
CA ARG A 71 4.42 -20.45 5.45
C ARG A 71 3.69 -19.36 6.24
N GLN A 72 3.82 -19.36 7.57
CA GLN A 72 3.18 -18.37 8.45
C GLN A 72 3.67 -16.94 8.22
N HIS A 73 4.93 -16.75 7.81
CA HIS A 73 5.52 -15.43 7.60
C HIS A 73 6.15 -15.33 6.21
N PRO A 74 6.02 -14.17 5.53
CA PRO A 74 6.64 -13.98 4.23
C PRO A 74 8.16 -13.89 4.37
N HIS A 75 8.86 -14.01 3.25
CA HIS A 75 10.31 -13.81 3.23
C HIS A 75 10.70 -12.39 3.64
N TYR A 76 11.89 -12.27 4.20
CA TYR A 76 12.57 -10.99 4.26
C TYR A 76 13.10 -10.63 2.87
N LEU A 77 12.75 -9.45 2.41
CA LEU A 77 13.17 -8.93 1.11
C LEU A 77 14.57 -8.35 1.27
N SER A 78 15.55 -8.93 0.56
CA SER A 78 16.93 -8.47 0.46
C SER A 78 17.17 -7.79 -0.90
N LEU A 79 18.43 -7.43 -1.18
CA LEU A 79 18.85 -6.90 -2.49
C LEU A 79 18.46 -7.80 -3.67
N ASP A 80 18.38 -9.11 -3.48
CA ASP A 80 18.02 -10.10 -4.51
C ASP A 80 16.58 -9.91 -5.02
N TYR A 81 15.73 -9.24 -4.24
CA TYR A 81 14.35 -8.96 -4.59
C TYR A 81 14.15 -7.59 -5.25
N MET A 82 15.19 -6.76 -5.36
CA MET A 82 15.05 -5.37 -5.79
C MET A 82 14.39 -5.23 -7.17
N GLU A 83 14.87 -5.99 -8.15
CA GLU A 83 14.30 -5.98 -9.51
C GLU A 83 12.82 -6.38 -9.49
N ARG A 84 12.50 -7.50 -8.83
CA ARG A 84 11.11 -8.00 -8.71
C ARG A 84 10.20 -7.01 -7.99
N MET A 85 10.69 -6.31 -6.97
CA MET A 85 9.92 -5.26 -6.28
C MET A 85 9.58 -4.13 -7.24
N VAL A 86 10.57 -3.62 -7.99
CA VAL A 86 10.37 -2.51 -8.93
C VAL A 86 9.44 -2.93 -10.08
N ASP A 87 9.64 -4.11 -10.65
CA ASP A 87 8.87 -4.63 -11.78
C ASP A 87 7.41 -4.93 -11.43
N SER A 88 7.14 -5.24 -10.16
CA SER A 88 5.77 -5.44 -9.68
C SER A 88 4.91 -4.18 -9.79
N ASN A 89 5.53 -3.00 -9.89
CA ASN A 89 4.90 -1.68 -9.83
C ASN A 89 4.11 -1.40 -8.54
N ALA A 90 4.12 -2.31 -7.56
CA ALA A 90 3.42 -2.13 -6.30
C ALA A 90 4.02 -0.95 -5.52
N PRO A 91 3.19 -0.07 -4.93
CA PRO A 91 3.68 1.10 -4.19
C PRO A 91 4.29 0.75 -2.83
N PHE A 92 3.99 -0.42 -2.29
CA PHE A 92 4.50 -0.89 -1.00
C PHE A 92 5.15 -2.26 -1.13
N ALA A 93 6.01 -2.62 -0.18
CA ALA A 93 6.60 -3.95 -0.08
C ALA A 93 6.84 -4.33 1.38
N ARG A 94 6.79 -5.62 1.70
CA ARG A 94 7.16 -6.15 3.03
C ARG A 94 7.58 -7.61 2.98
N LYS A 95 8.40 -8.11 3.92
CA LYS A 95 8.99 -7.41 5.09
C LYS A 95 10.50 -7.24 4.91
N PHE A 96 11.05 -6.21 5.54
CA PHE A 96 12.48 -5.92 5.52
C PHE A 96 13.11 -6.22 6.89
N HIS A 97 14.37 -6.64 6.91
CA HIS A 97 15.15 -6.58 8.13
C HIS A 97 15.49 -5.11 8.43
N GLY A 98 15.58 -4.76 9.71
CA GLY A 98 16.15 -3.48 10.10
C GLY A 98 17.60 -3.40 9.64
N ASP A 99 18.00 -2.23 9.16
CA ASP A 99 19.37 -1.95 8.68
C ASP A 99 19.85 -2.85 7.51
N ASP A 100 18.92 -3.45 6.78
CA ASP A 100 19.25 -4.23 5.57
C ASP A 100 19.69 -3.30 4.43
N PRO A 101 20.79 -3.60 3.71
CA PRO A 101 21.29 -2.77 2.59
C PRO A 101 20.28 -2.51 1.47
N VAL A 102 19.22 -3.33 1.35
CA VAL A 102 18.13 -3.05 0.40
C VAL A 102 17.40 -1.74 0.71
N LEU A 103 17.33 -1.34 1.98
CA LEU A 103 16.69 -0.08 2.39
C LEU A 103 17.48 1.13 1.87
N ASP A 104 18.81 1.08 1.99
CA ASP A 104 19.70 2.11 1.41
C ASP A 104 19.57 2.17 -0.11
N LYS A 105 19.44 1.01 -0.76
CA LYS A 105 19.22 0.95 -2.21
C LYS A 105 17.88 1.55 -2.63
N ILE A 106 16.80 1.28 -1.89
CA ILE A 106 15.48 1.90 -2.11
C ILE A 106 15.58 3.42 -1.94
N ASP A 107 16.24 3.88 -0.89
CA ASP A 107 16.41 5.30 -0.61
C ASP A 107 17.15 6.01 -1.74
N ALA A 108 18.27 5.45 -2.19
CA ALA A 108 19.09 6.03 -3.24
C ALA A 108 18.40 5.98 -4.62
N GLU A 109 17.89 4.81 -5.03
CA GLU A 109 17.44 4.58 -6.41
C GLU A 109 15.97 4.97 -6.65
N LEU A 110 15.09 4.80 -5.65
CA LEU A 110 13.65 5.00 -5.82
C LEU A 110 13.15 6.30 -5.19
N LEU A 111 13.72 6.67 -4.04
CA LEU A 111 13.32 7.85 -3.28
C LEU A 111 14.25 9.04 -3.50
N SER A 112 15.42 8.82 -4.13
CA SER A 112 16.41 9.86 -4.42
C SER A 112 16.83 10.63 -3.16
N ARG A 113 17.05 9.92 -2.05
CA ARG A 113 17.52 10.49 -0.78
C ARG A 113 18.78 9.79 -0.29
N GLY A 114 19.65 10.56 0.35
CA GLY A 114 20.81 10.04 1.08
C GLY A 114 20.55 9.86 2.58
N PRO A 115 21.56 9.37 3.33
CA PRO A 115 21.47 9.25 4.78
C PRO A 115 21.13 10.58 5.46
N GLY A 116 20.15 10.57 6.37
CA GLY A 116 19.70 11.76 7.10
C GLY A 116 18.88 12.76 6.29
N MET A 117 18.65 12.51 4.99
CA MET A 117 17.82 13.36 4.14
C MET A 117 16.36 12.92 4.17
N VAL A 118 15.46 13.91 4.02
CA VAL A 118 14.04 13.65 3.75
C VAL A 118 13.85 13.26 2.29
N VAL A 119 12.78 12.52 1.98
CA VAL A 119 12.40 12.21 0.58
C VAL A 119 12.06 13.53 -0.12
N PRO A 120 12.75 13.90 -1.22
CA PRO A 120 12.44 15.12 -1.94
C PRO A 120 11.09 15.04 -2.64
N GLY A 121 10.30 16.10 -2.51
CA GLY A 121 8.97 16.23 -3.09
C GLY A 121 8.77 17.52 -3.87
N GLY A 122 7.53 17.77 -4.31
CA GLY A 122 7.18 19.02 -4.99
C GLY A 122 7.40 20.25 -4.11
N TRP A 123 7.34 20.09 -2.78
CA TRP A 123 7.56 21.15 -1.82
C TRP A 123 9.03 21.56 -1.65
N CYS A 124 9.99 20.83 -2.22
CA CYS A 124 11.42 21.16 -2.13
C CYS A 124 11.79 22.14 -3.25
N ILE A 125 11.93 23.43 -2.91
CA ILE A 125 12.18 24.52 -3.86
C ILE A 125 13.60 25.12 -3.78
N GLY A 126 14.46 24.53 -2.94
CA GLY A 126 15.86 24.91 -2.84
C GLY A 126 16.66 24.60 -4.11
N SER A 127 17.84 25.19 -4.21
CA SER A 127 18.76 24.91 -5.31
C SER A 127 19.21 23.44 -5.28
N ARG A 128 19.55 22.91 -6.46
CA ARG A 128 20.25 21.62 -6.63
C ARG A 128 21.69 21.82 -7.08
N GLU A 129 22.12 23.07 -7.22
CA GLU A 129 23.47 23.41 -7.66
C GLU A 129 24.49 22.91 -6.64
N ASN A 130 25.62 22.39 -7.13
CA ASN A 130 26.72 21.89 -6.31
C ASN A 130 26.32 20.81 -5.28
N GLY A 131 25.26 20.04 -5.56
CA GLY A 131 24.78 18.99 -4.65
C GLY A 131 24.08 19.52 -3.39
N SER A 132 23.64 20.78 -3.40
CA SER A 132 22.80 21.33 -2.34
C SER A 132 21.49 20.55 -2.21
N ASP A 133 21.02 20.39 -0.97
CA ASP A 133 19.75 19.72 -0.68
C ASP A 133 18.58 20.63 -1.11
N PRO A 134 17.77 20.24 -2.11
CA PRO A 134 16.62 21.03 -2.54
C PRO A 134 15.55 21.18 -1.46
N CYS A 135 15.54 20.31 -0.45
CA CYS A 135 14.58 20.36 0.64
C CYS A 135 15.00 21.27 1.80
N SER A 136 16.17 21.90 1.72
CA SER A 136 16.60 22.95 2.64
C SER A 136 15.69 24.19 2.61
N VAL A 137 14.99 24.42 1.50
CA VAL A 137 13.97 25.46 1.36
C VAL A 137 12.63 24.81 1.04
N VAL A 138 11.68 24.95 1.96
CA VAL A 138 10.34 24.39 1.84
C VAL A 138 9.39 25.42 1.25
N GLY A 139 8.78 25.06 0.12
CA GLY A 139 7.72 25.83 -0.54
C GLY A 139 6.34 25.35 -0.11
N ASN A 140 5.40 25.31 -1.07
CA ASN A 140 4.05 24.83 -0.81
C ASN A 140 4.04 23.31 -0.55
N THR A 141 3.70 22.90 0.67
CA THR A 141 3.63 21.49 1.12
C THR A 141 2.53 20.70 0.43
N THR A 142 1.54 21.36 -0.17
CA THR A 142 0.46 20.72 -0.94
C THR A 142 0.81 20.49 -2.41
N PHE A 143 1.92 21.05 -2.90
CA PHE A 143 2.29 20.91 -4.29
C PHE A 143 2.83 19.51 -4.57
N LEU A 144 2.12 18.77 -5.42
CA LEU A 144 2.49 17.42 -5.85
C LEU A 144 3.16 17.48 -7.22
N ARG A 145 4.35 16.89 -7.33
CA ARG A 145 5.08 16.75 -8.60
C ARG A 145 5.19 15.27 -8.98
N PRO A 146 4.50 14.82 -10.03
CA PRO A 146 4.63 13.45 -10.52
C PRO A 146 6.08 13.09 -10.89
N GLY A 147 6.47 11.86 -10.58
CA GLY A 147 7.82 11.32 -10.82
C GLY A 147 7.77 9.87 -11.32
N PRO A 148 8.92 9.16 -11.37
CA PRO A 148 8.94 7.76 -11.79
C PRO A 148 8.03 6.86 -10.94
N GLY A 149 7.98 7.08 -9.62
CA GLY A 149 7.09 6.35 -8.72
C GLY A 149 5.61 6.53 -9.04
N SER A 150 5.15 7.73 -9.42
CA SER A 150 3.75 7.94 -9.80
C SER A 150 3.38 7.25 -11.11
N LYS A 151 4.34 7.10 -12.05
CA LYS A 151 4.13 6.32 -13.29
C LYS A 151 3.98 4.82 -13.00
N ARG A 152 4.80 4.27 -12.08
CA ARG A 152 4.65 2.88 -11.62
C ARG A 152 3.30 2.67 -10.95
N LEU A 153 2.92 3.54 -10.03
CA LEU A 153 1.62 3.48 -9.36
C LEU A 153 0.46 3.56 -10.37
N GLN A 154 0.53 4.47 -11.35
CA GLN A 154 -0.47 4.54 -12.41
C GLN A 154 -0.58 3.22 -13.17
N THR A 155 0.55 2.65 -13.57
CA THR A 155 0.59 1.36 -14.29
C THR A 155 -0.04 0.23 -13.45
N PHE A 156 0.31 0.16 -12.17
CA PHE A 156 -0.26 -0.81 -11.24
C PHE A 156 -1.78 -0.67 -11.08
N ILE A 157 -2.26 0.55 -10.83
CA ILE A 157 -3.69 0.84 -10.66
C ILE A 157 -4.46 0.56 -11.96
N SER A 158 -3.95 0.98 -13.12
CA SER A 158 -4.58 0.71 -14.41
C SER A 158 -4.70 -0.78 -14.69
N SER A 159 -3.68 -1.58 -14.34
CA SER A 159 -3.75 -3.05 -14.47
C SER A 159 -4.85 -3.64 -13.59
N MET A 160 -4.93 -3.24 -12.31
CA MET A 160 -5.94 -3.77 -11.39
C MET A 160 -7.38 -3.37 -11.75
N LEU A 161 -7.55 -2.20 -12.37
CA LEU A 161 -8.85 -1.68 -12.80
C LEU A 161 -9.25 -2.11 -14.22
N SER A 162 -8.43 -2.91 -14.90
CA SER A 162 -8.79 -3.48 -16.21
C SER A 162 -9.99 -4.42 -16.10
N ASP A 163 -10.77 -4.54 -17.17
CA ASP A 163 -11.98 -5.39 -17.19
C ASP A 163 -11.67 -6.86 -16.86
N GLU A 164 -10.50 -7.34 -17.27
CA GLU A 164 -10.01 -8.70 -17.01
C GLU A 164 -9.71 -8.97 -15.52
N ASN A 165 -9.37 -7.93 -14.76
CA ASN A 165 -8.95 -8.07 -13.36
C ASN A 165 -10.02 -7.59 -12.38
N PHE A 166 -10.66 -6.46 -12.65
CA PHE A 166 -11.54 -5.81 -11.68
C PHE A 166 -12.84 -6.60 -11.46
N ARG A 167 -13.61 -6.85 -12.52
CA ARG A 167 -14.94 -7.49 -12.41
C ARG A 167 -14.87 -8.96 -11.97
N PRO A 168 -13.96 -9.81 -12.50
CA PRO A 168 -13.93 -11.22 -12.13
C PRO A 168 -13.40 -11.48 -10.72
N LYS A 169 -12.73 -10.50 -10.09
CA LYS A 169 -12.08 -10.64 -8.78
C LYS A 169 -12.78 -9.84 -7.67
N GLN A 170 -14.03 -9.43 -7.88
CA GLN A 170 -14.83 -8.79 -6.83
C GLN A 170 -15.35 -9.83 -5.83
N CYS A 171 -15.93 -9.34 -4.74
CA CYS A 171 -16.70 -10.15 -3.81
C CYS A 171 -17.77 -10.98 -4.55
N VAL A 172 -17.91 -12.25 -4.15
CA VAL A 172 -18.93 -13.18 -4.67
C VAL A 172 -20.21 -13.03 -3.86
#